data_AF-A2FMS3-F1
#
_entry.id   AF-A2FMS3-F1
#
_cell.length_a   1.000
_cell.length_b   1.000
_cell.length_c   1.000
_cell.angle_alpha   90.00
_cell.angle_beta   90.00
_cell.angle_gamma   90.00
#
_symmetry.space_group_name_H-M   'P 1'
#
loop_
_entity.id
_entity.type
_entity.pdbx_description
1 polymer ?
#
loop_
_entity_poly.entity_id
_entity_poly.type
_entity_poly.pdbx_seq_one_letter_code
_entity_poly.pdbx_strand_id
1 'polypeptide(L)'
;MPMIYNVPSSVNLISSFSFTSKYDLKKEKNQILYEKDFGTVVLKVPDSVLSIESDALSNAYYMYSVCYNGTYFQDEINYHPNDFLSNFFVKENYFGTTFFGYPLTGFECDESIPDAMIISHVIGNTKLEKILSITSISLSSLCVVAIVVLIVVIYYYKKTDDNALLSNYYSVDNKINSFYT
;
A
#
# COMPACT_ATOMS: atom_id res chain seq x y z
N MET A 1 5.53 7.60 8.43
CA MET A 1 5.90 8.73 9.31
C MET A 1 5.66 10.00 8.50
N PRO A 2 5.03 11.05 9.05
CA PRO A 2 4.81 12.30 8.32
C PRO A 2 6.15 12.93 7.90
N MET A 3 6.22 13.44 6.68
CA MET A 3 7.32 14.25 6.20
C MET A 3 7.03 15.71 6.52
N ILE A 4 7.90 16.34 7.31
CA ILE A 4 7.74 17.74 7.66
C ILE A 4 8.49 18.57 6.64
N TYR A 5 7.78 19.42 5.90
CA TYR A 5 8.39 20.39 5.01
C TYR A 5 8.34 21.77 5.64
N ASN A 6 9.53 22.32 5.94
CA ASN A 6 9.66 23.67 6.46
C ASN A 6 9.92 24.64 5.30
N VAL A 7 9.00 25.57 5.07
CA VAL A 7 9.25 26.67 4.14
C VAL A 7 10.38 27.53 4.72
N PRO A 8 11.44 27.85 3.94
CA PRO A 8 12.53 28.68 4.44
C PRO A 8 12.03 30.06 4.85
N SER A 9 12.58 30.61 5.93
CA SER A 9 12.23 31.95 6.43
C SER A 9 12.64 33.09 5.48
N SER A 10 13.39 32.79 4.43
CA SER A 10 13.71 33.74 3.35
C SER A 10 12.58 33.89 2.33
N VAL A 11 11.57 33.00 2.36
CA VAL A 11 10.44 33.04 1.44
C VAL A 11 9.40 34.01 1.96
N ASN A 12 8.99 34.94 1.10
CA ASN A 12 7.94 35.93 1.35
C ASN A 12 6.66 35.66 0.53
N LEU A 13 6.76 34.91 -0.57
CA LEU A 13 5.67 34.55 -1.47
C LEU A 13 5.77 33.06 -1.81
N ILE A 14 4.66 32.34 -1.69
CA ILE A 14 4.50 31.00 -2.24
C ILE A 14 3.64 31.12 -3.50
N SER A 15 4.25 30.89 -4.66
CA SER A 15 3.55 31.00 -5.94
C SER A 15 2.72 29.76 -6.27
N SER A 16 1.89 29.89 -7.30
CA SER A 16 1.10 28.81 -7.89
C SER A 16 1.97 27.59 -8.19
N PHE A 17 1.43 26.39 -7.91
CA PHE A 17 2.09 25.11 -8.13
C PHE A 17 3.46 24.93 -7.43
N SER A 18 3.76 25.72 -6.40
CA SER A 18 4.99 25.55 -5.59
C SER A 18 5.06 24.19 -4.92
N PHE A 19 3.90 23.58 -4.64
CA PHE A 19 3.81 22.24 -4.09
C PHE A 19 3.22 21.28 -5.10
N THR A 20 4.06 20.37 -5.58
CA THR A 20 3.64 19.29 -6.49
C THR A 20 4.04 17.95 -5.91
N SER A 21 3.08 17.05 -5.76
CA SER A 21 3.39 15.65 -5.48
C SER A 21 3.71 14.92 -6.79
N LYS A 22 4.76 14.09 -6.79
CA LYS A 22 5.06 13.18 -7.91
C LYS A 22 4.29 11.86 -7.84
N TYR A 23 3.64 11.59 -6.72
CA TYR A 23 2.95 10.33 -6.48
C TYR A 23 1.46 10.48 -6.73
N ASP A 24 0.88 9.49 -7.39
CA ASP A 24 -0.57 9.36 -7.53
C ASP A 24 -1.18 8.91 -6.19
N LEU A 25 -2.35 9.45 -5.85
CA LEU A 25 -3.10 9.02 -4.68
C LEU A 25 -4.19 8.02 -5.03
N LYS A 26 -4.47 7.12 -4.10
CA LYS A 26 -5.60 6.20 -4.17
C LYS A 26 -6.70 6.71 -3.24
N LYS A 27 -7.80 7.23 -3.81
CA LYS A 27 -9.04 7.49 -3.07
C LYS A 27 -9.84 6.19 -2.98
N GLU A 28 -10.19 5.74 -1.78
CA GLU A 28 -11.08 4.59 -1.59
C GLU A 28 -12.27 5.02 -0.73
N LYS A 29 -13.50 4.87 -1.26
CA LYS A 29 -14.75 5.18 -0.53
C LYS A 29 -14.77 6.57 0.16
N ASN A 30 -14.34 7.62 -0.55
CA ASN A 30 -14.23 9.00 -0.04
C ASN A 30 -13.22 9.21 1.09
N GLN A 31 -12.37 8.23 1.40
CA GLN A 31 -11.23 8.40 2.29
C GLN A 31 -9.96 8.47 1.48
N ILE A 32 -9.10 9.43 1.85
CA ILE A 32 -7.77 9.56 1.30
C ILE A 32 -6.87 8.66 2.12
N LEU A 33 -6.21 7.74 1.43
CA LEU A 33 -5.33 6.76 2.04
C LEU A 33 -3.90 7.12 1.66
N TYR A 34 -3.06 7.33 2.68
CA TYR A 34 -1.66 7.64 2.53
C TYR A 34 -0.83 6.37 2.64
N GLU A 35 0.10 6.17 1.72
CA GLU A 35 1.01 5.04 1.82
C GLU A 35 1.95 5.19 3.01
N LYS A 36 2.11 4.12 3.80
CA LYS A 36 2.94 4.10 5.01
C LYS A 36 4.38 4.50 4.77
N ASP A 37 4.91 4.10 3.61
CA ASP A 37 6.32 4.26 3.24
C ASP A 37 6.61 5.66 2.69
N PHE A 38 5.64 6.29 2.02
CA PHE A 38 5.75 7.67 1.53
C PHE A 38 5.27 8.71 2.55
N GLY A 39 4.37 8.32 3.46
CA GLY A 39 3.80 9.18 4.47
C GLY A 39 2.84 10.23 3.90
N THR A 40 2.63 11.29 4.68
CA THR A 40 1.96 12.53 4.24
C THR A 40 2.88 13.70 4.55
N VAL A 41 2.60 14.87 3.99
CA VAL A 41 3.34 16.09 4.23
C VAL A 41 2.61 16.96 5.23
N VAL A 42 3.34 17.39 6.26
CA VAL A 42 2.96 18.51 7.12
C VAL A 42 3.74 19.73 6.65
N LEU A 43 3.03 20.72 6.12
CA LEU A 43 3.63 21.95 5.63
C LEU A 43 3.74 22.97 6.75
N LYS A 44 4.95 23.34 7.14
CA LYS A 44 5.19 24.44 8.09
C LYS A 44 5.54 25.71 7.35
N VAL A 45 4.65 26.69 7.44
CA VAL A 45 4.79 28.01 6.82
C VAL A 45 5.18 29.02 7.90
N PRO A 46 6.37 29.65 7.79
CA PRO A 46 6.81 30.66 8.74
C PRO A 46 6.02 31.97 8.57
N ASP A 47 6.16 32.85 9.56
CA ASP A 47 5.60 34.21 9.56
C ASP A 47 6.19 35.12 8.48
N SER A 48 7.35 34.77 7.93
CA SER A 48 7.97 35.50 6.80
C SER A 48 7.12 35.43 5.52
N VAL A 49 6.26 34.42 5.37
CA VAL A 49 5.40 34.27 4.19
C VAL A 49 4.18 35.17 4.34
N LEU A 50 4.14 36.19 3.51
CA LEU A 50 3.11 37.22 3.51
C LEU A 50 1.95 36.91 2.57
N SER A 51 2.22 36.12 1.53
CA SER A 51 1.23 35.75 0.52
C SER A 51 1.44 34.33 0.02
N ILE A 52 0.32 33.64 -0.24
CA ILE A 52 0.28 32.33 -0.87
C ILE A 52 -0.80 32.40 -1.95
N GLU A 53 -0.41 32.20 -3.21
CA GLU A 53 -1.33 32.24 -4.34
C GLU A 53 -2.38 31.12 -4.25
N SER A 54 -3.59 31.38 -4.79
CA SER A 54 -4.73 30.45 -4.74
C SER A 54 -4.43 29.02 -5.20
N ASP A 55 -3.49 28.87 -6.14
CA ASP A 55 -3.13 27.58 -6.73
C ASP A 55 -1.82 26.98 -6.21
N ALA A 56 -1.25 27.54 -5.15
CA ALA A 56 0.01 27.08 -4.57
C ALA A 56 -0.06 25.61 -4.13
N LEU A 57 -1.24 25.18 -3.64
CA LEU A 57 -1.48 23.86 -3.07
C LEU A 57 -2.36 22.96 -3.93
N SER A 58 -2.82 23.40 -5.12
CA SER A 58 -3.79 22.66 -5.95
C SER A 58 -3.32 21.25 -6.36
N ASN A 59 -2.01 21.03 -6.47
CA ASN A 59 -1.40 19.73 -6.84
C ASN A 59 -0.67 19.06 -5.67
N ALA A 60 -0.92 19.51 -4.44
CA ALA A 60 -0.31 18.96 -3.24
C ALA A 60 -1.10 17.74 -2.73
N TYR A 61 -1.11 16.66 -3.52
CA TYR A 61 -1.93 15.47 -3.26
C TYR A 61 -1.59 14.81 -1.91
N TYR A 62 -0.32 14.77 -1.52
CA TYR A 62 0.12 14.11 -0.28
C TYR A 62 0.18 15.07 0.92
N MET A 63 -0.55 16.18 0.92
CA MET A 63 -0.50 17.16 2.01
C MET A 63 -1.72 17.03 2.92
N TYR A 64 -1.49 16.63 4.17
CA TYR A 64 -2.57 16.42 5.15
C TYR A 64 -2.83 17.66 5.99
N SER A 65 -1.77 18.34 6.42
CA SER A 65 -1.85 19.45 7.39
C SER A 65 -0.96 20.62 6.98
N VAL A 66 -1.48 21.83 7.17
CA VAL A 66 -0.72 23.08 7.02
C VAL A 66 -0.66 23.78 8.37
N CYS A 67 0.53 24.14 8.81
CA CYS A 67 0.79 24.86 10.04
C CYS A 67 1.38 26.23 9.71
N TYR A 68 0.57 27.28 9.88
CA TYR A 68 0.92 28.65 9.58
C TYR A 68 1.30 29.41 10.87
N ASN A 69 2.52 29.93 10.91
CA ASN A 69 3.06 30.64 12.08
C ASN A 69 2.90 32.17 12.00
N GLY A 70 2.31 32.69 10.92
CA GLY A 70 2.07 34.13 10.75
C GLY A 70 0.85 34.63 11.50
N THR A 71 0.76 35.95 11.64
CA THR A 71 -0.32 36.61 12.39
C THR A 71 -1.53 36.97 11.55
N TYR A 72 -1.35 37.07 10.23
CA TYR A 72 -2.41 37.46 9.30
C TYR A 72 -2.13 36.88 7.92
N PHE A 73 -3.16 36.32 7.30
CA PHE A 73 -3.13 35.82 5.93
C PHE A 73 -4.19 36.55 5.11
N GLN A 74 -3.81 37.04 3.93
CA GLN A 74 -4.74 37.70 3.03
C GLN A 74 -5.34 36.64 2.10
N ASP A 75 -6.56 36.18 2.41
CA ASP A 75 -7.29 35.22 1.58
C ASP A 75 -7.56 35.83 0.19
N GLU A 76 -7.08 35.19 -0.87
CA GLU A 76 -7.61 35.43 -2.21
C GLU A 76 -8.98 34.77 -2.32
N ILE A 77 -9.98 35.52 -2.79
CA ILE A 77 -11.40 35.12 -2.87
C ILE A 77 -11.62 33.86 -3.74
N ASN A 78 -10.60 33.44 -4.50
CA ASN A 78 -10.64 32.33 -5.45
C ASN A 78 -9.70 31.18 -5.07
N TYR A 79 -9.52 30.86 -3.78
CA TYR A 79 -8.77 29.66 -3.42
C TYR A 79 -9.44 28.40 -3.98
N HIS A 80 -8.66 27.59 -4.71
CA HIS A 80 -9.13 26.29 -5.20
C HIS A 80 -8.94 25.25 -4.09
N PRO A 81 -10.03 24.72 -3.50
CA PRO A 81 -9.92 23.76 -2.42
C PRO A 81 -9.11 22.54 -2.85
N ASN A 82 -7.99 22.30 -2.16
CA ASN A 82 -7.30 21.03 -2.27
C ASN A 82 -8.08 19.98 -1.47
N ASP A 83 -8.80 19.10 -2.18
CA ASP A 83 -9.58 17.98 -1.64
C ASP A 83 -8.81 17.10 -0.64
N PHE A 84 -7.48 17.12 -0.68
CA PHE A 84 -6.61 16.25 0.08
C PHE A 84 -6.20 16.83 1.43
N LEU A 85 -6.35 18.14 1.59
CA LEU A 85 -5.95 18.85 2.77
C LEU A 85 -7.05 18.80 3.82
N SER A 86 -6.72 18.26 4.99
CA SER A 86 -7.72 17.96 6.03
C SER A 86 -7.67 18.94 7.19
N ASN A 87 -6.49 19.45 7.53
CA ASN A 87 -6.30 20.29 8.71
C ASN A 87 -5.52 21.57 8.41
N PHE A 88 -5.95 22.65 9.06
CA PHE A 88 -5.28 23.94 9.05
C PHE A 88 -5.05 24.40 10.48
N PHE A 89 -3.78 24.51 10.84
CA PHE A 89 -3.34 25.01 12.14
C PHE A 89 -2.71 26.38 11.98
N VAL A 90 -3.07 27.30 12.85
CA VAL A 90 -2.52 28.66 12.86
C VAL A 90 -1.94 28.98 14.23
N LYS A 91 -1.15 30.03 14.35
CA LYS A 91 -0.70 30.50 15.66
C LYS A 91 -1.84 31.08 16.49
N GLU A 92 -1.74 31.03 17.82
CA GLU A 92 -2.74 31.59 18.76
C GLU A 92 -3.14 33.05 18.49
N ASN A 93 -2.22 33.86 17.94
CA ASN A 93 -2.45 35.28 17.63
C ASN A 93 -2.82 35.54 16.17
N TYR A 94 -3.31 34.53 15.45
CA TYR A 94 -3.83 34.67 14.10
C TYR A 94 -5.17 35.42 14.11
N PHE A 95 -5.28 36.49 13.31
CA PHE A 95 -6.46 37.35 13.30
C PHE A 95 -7.59 36.91 12.36
N GLY A 96 -7.34 35.94 11.47
CA GLY A 96 -8.36 35.42 10.56
C GLY A 96 -9.26 34.36 11.20
N THR A 97 -10.48 34.21 10.70
CA THR A 97 -11.41 33.15 11.11
C THR A 97 -11.30 31.89 10.25
N THR A 98 -10.73 32.03 9.06
CA THR A 98 -10.48 30.97 8.08
C THR A 98 -9.05 31.05 7.58
N PHE A 99 -8.60 29.96 6.98
CA PHE A 99 -7.36 29.90 6.22
C PHE A 99 -7.68 29.20 4.90
N PHE A 100 -7.51 29.89 3.76
CA PHE A 100 -7.93 29.40 2.45
C PHE A 100 -9.42 29.05 2.35
N GLY A 101 -10.28 29.81 3.03
CA GLY A 101 -11.71 29.53 3.10
C GLY A 101 -12.09 28.29 3.92
N TYR A 102 -11.13 27.57 4.50
CA TYR A 102 -11.39 26.45 5.41
C TYR A 102 -11.47 26.93 6.87
N PRO A 103 -12.29 26.26 7.70
CA PRO A 103 -12.29 26.50 9.13
C PRO A 103 -10.94 26.09 9.73
N LEU A 104 -10.48 26.87 10.71
CA LEU A 104 -9.28 26.56 11.47
C LEU A 104 -9.51 25.30 12.32
N THR A 105 -8.56 24.37 12.30
CA THR A 105 -8.60 23.14 13.11
C THR A 105 -8.15 23.40 14.54
N GLY A 106 -7.16 24.28 14.75
CA GLY A 106 -6.65 24.60 16.07
C GLY A 106 -5.41 25.50 16.04
N PHE A 107 -4.86 25.77 17.23
CA PHE A 107 -3.71 26.65 17.42
C PHE A 107 -2.36 25.93 17.58
N GLU A 108 -2.39 24.64 17.89
CA GLU A 108 -1.21 23.80 17.97
C GLU A 108 -1.13 22.93 16.72
N CYS A 109 0.02 22.93 16.06
CA CYS A 109 0.28 22.10 14.89
C CYS A 109 0.31 20.62 15.30
N ASP A 110 -0.73 19.86 14.95
CA ASP A 110 -0.69 18.41 15.07
C ASP A 110 -0.01 17.81 13.83
N GLU A 111 1.15 17.20 14.05
CA GLU A 111 1.91 16.52 13.01
C GLU A 111 1.47 15.05 12.85
N SER A 112 0.60 14.55 13.73
CA SER A 112 0.17 13.17 13.72
C SER A 112 -0.84 12.89 12.60
N ILE A 113 -0.70 11.72 11.98
CA ILE A 113 -1.64 11.21 10.99
C ILE A 113 -2.43 10.11 11.69
N PRO A 114 -3.78 10.12 11.65
CA PRO A 114 -4.56 9.02 12.16
C PRO A 114 -4.16 7.69 11.49
N ASP A 115 -3.92 6.65 12.29
CA ASP A 115 -3.52 5.32 11.78
C ASP A 115 -4.51 4.75 10.75
N ALA A 116 -5.79 5.13 10.85
CA ALA A 116 -6.84 4.73 9.91
C ALA A 116 -6.64 5.24 8.48
N MET A 117 -5.85 6.30 8.29
CA MET A 117 -5.55 6.87 6.97
C MET A 117 -4.25 6.31 6.38
N ILE A 118 -3.52 5.47 7.11
CA ILE A 118 -2.23 4.91 6.67
C ILE A 118 -2.46 3.51 6.08
N ILE A 119 -2.24 3.36 4.77
CA ILE A 119 -2.23 2.05 4.10
C ILE A 119 -0.81 1.55 3.87
N SER A 120 -0.58 0.26 4.09
CA SER A 120 0.65 -0.37 3.64
C SER A 120 0.42 -0.94 2.24
N HIS A 121 1.13 -0.45 1.23
CA HIS A 121 1.07 -0.99 -0.13
C HIS A 121 1.81 -2.35 -0.26
N VAL A 122 2.35 -2.89 0.84
CA VAL A 122 2.97 -4.21 0.84
C VAL A 122 1.89 -5.28 0.74
N ILE A 123 1.55 -5.64 -0.50
CA ILE A 123 0.76 -6.84 -0.83
C ILE A 123 1.41 -8.04 -0.12
N GLY A 124 0.65 -8.75 0.71
CA GLY A 124 1.15 -9.91 1.46
C GLY A 124 1.53 -9.65 2.91
N ASN A 125 1.41 -8.42 3.41
CA ASN A 125 1.80 -8.10 4.79
C ASN A 125 0.63 -8.07 5.78
N THR A 126 -0.62 -8.11 5.30
CA THR A 126 -1.78 -8.21 6.19
C THR A 126 -1.81 -9.59 6.85
N LYS A 127 -2.33 -9.68 8.09
CA LYS A 127 -2.42 -10.96 8.82
C LYS A 127 -3.16 -12.03 8.01
N LEU A 128 -4.22 -11.63 7.31
CA LEU A 128 -5.01 -12.50 6.45
C LEU A 128 -4.23 -12.98 5.22
N GLU A 129 -3.52 -12.09 4.52
CA GLU A 129 -2.70 -12.50 3.37
C GLU A 129 -1.55 -13.41 3.79
N LYS A 130 -0.89 -13.15 4.93
CA LYS A 130 0.15 -14.05 5.47
C LYS A 130 -0.37 -15.45 5.71
N ILE A 131 -1.55 -15.56 6.34
CA ILE A 131 -2.20 -16.85 6.58
C ILE A 131 -2.53 -17.51 5.25
N LEU A 132 -3.09 -16.77 4.29
CA LEU A 132 -3.46 -17.28 2.97
C LEU A 132 -2.25 -17.78 2.17
N SER A 133 -1.12 -17.08 2.24
CA SER A 133 0.13 -17.50 1.59
C SER A 133 0.67 -18.80 2.19
N ILE A 134 0.69 -18.90 3.52
CA ILE A 134 1.18 -20.09 4.23
C ILE A 134 0.30 -21.31 3.92
N THR A 135 -1.03 -21.15 3.94
CA THR A 135 -1.96 -22.25 3.64
C THR A 135 -1.86 -22.68 2.17
N SER A 136 -1.74 -21.74 1.23
CA SER A 136 -1.56 -22.04 -0.19
C SER A 136 -0.27 -22.84 -0.47
N ILE A 137 0.85 -22.44 0.13
CA ILE A 137 2.12 -23.16 0.01
C ILE A 137 2.01 -24.57 0.60
N SER A 138 1.40 -24.67 1.78
CA SER A 138 1.20 -25.96 2.47
C SER A 138 0.34 -26.91 1.64
N LEU A 139 -0.79 -26.44 1.11
CA LEU A 139 -1.69 -27.23 0.27
C LEU A 139 -1.02 -27.67 -1.03
N SER A 140 -0.28 -26.77 -1.68
CA SER A 140 0.47 -27.09 -2.90
C SER A 140 1.52 -28.17 -2.65
N SER A 141 2.24 -28.10 -1.52
CA SER A 141 3.24 -29.12 -1.16
C SER A 141 2.60 -30.50 -0.93
N LEU A 142 1.44 -30.56 -0.26
CA LEU A 142 0.69 -31.80 -0.05
C LEU A 142 0.22 -32.42 -1.37
N CYS A 143 -0.26 -31.60 -2.31
CA CYS A 143 -0.65 -32.06 -3.64
C CYS A 143 0.53 -32.69 -4.40
N VAL A 144 1.71 -32.06 -4.35
CA VAL A 144 2.91 -32.61 -5.01
C VAL A 144 3.29 -33.97 -4.41
N VAL A 145 3.30 -34.09 -3.10
CA VAL A 145 3.60 -35.37 -2.42
C VAL A 145 2.58 -36.45 -2.81
N ALA A 146 1.29 -36.12 -2.83
CA ALA A 146 0.23 -37.06 -3.22
C ALA A 146 0.40 -37.54 -4.67
N ILE A 147 0.77 -36.66 -5.60
CA ILE A 147 1.03 -37.02 -7.01
C ILE A 147 2.24 -37.96 -7.11
N VAL A 148 3.33 -37.66 -6.40
CA VAL A 148 4.53 -38.52 -6.40
C VAL A 148 4.20 -39.92 -5.87
N VAL A 149 3.45 -40.02 -4.77
CA VAL A 149 3.02 -41.30 -4.22
C VAL A 149 2.15 -42.06 -5.22
N LEU A 150 1.19 -41.40 -5.87
CA LEU A 150 0.35 -42.03 -6.90
C LEU A 150 1.17 -42.58 -8.08
N ILE A 151 2.15 -41.81 -8.58
CA ILE A 151 3.03 -42.25 -9.68
C ILE A 151 3.82 -43.49 -9.25
N VAL A 152 4.40 -43.48 -8.05
CA VAL A 152 5.18 -44.61 -7.51
C VAL A 152 4.29 -45.84 -7.37
N VAL A 153 3.10 -45.69 -6.79
CA VAL A 153 2.13 -46.80 -6.62
C VAL A 153 1.73 -47.39 -7.96
N ILE A 154 1.35 -46.57 -8.95
CA ILE A 154 1.01 -47.04 -10.30
C ILE A 154 2.18 -47.78 -10.95
N TYR A 155 3.40 -47.26 -10.80
CA TYR A 155 4.60 -47.90 -11.35
C TYR A 155 4.86 -49.28 -10.69
N TYR A 156 4.72 -49.38 -9.37
CA TYR A 156 4.86 -50.66 -8.65
C TYR A 156 3.77 -51.67 -9.04
N TYR A 157 2.51 -51.25 -9.15
CA TYR A 157 1.42 -52.12 -9.59
C TYR A 157 1.65 -52.63 -11.02
N LYS A 158 2.02 -51.75 -11.96
CA LYS A 158 2.31 -52.13 -13.34
C LYS A 158 3.49 -53.12 -13.42
N LYS A 159 4.57 -52.87 -12.68
CA LYS A 159 5.72 -53.79 -12.61
C LYS A 159 5.34 -55.16 -12.03
N THR A 160 4.43 -55.19 -11.07
CA THR A 160 3.97 -56.46 -10.46
C THR A 160 3.12 -57.25 -11.45
N ASP A 161 2.25 -56.59 -12.21
CA ASP A 161 1.43 -57.23 -13.24
C ASP A 161 2.29 -57.77 -14.41
N ASP A 162 3.28 -57.00 -14.87
CA ASP A 162 4.23 -57.43 -15.91
C ASP A 162 5.02 -58.67 -15.46
N ASN A 163 5.45 -58.72 -14.19
CA ASN A 163 6.14 -59.87 -13.62
C ASN A 163 5.23 -61.11 -13.48
N ALA A 164 3.95 -60.92 -13.16
CA ALA A 164 2.98 -62.01 -13.07
C ALA A 164 2.70 -62.62 -14.45
N LEU A 165 2.56 -61.80 -15.50
CA LEU A 165 2.41 -62.25 -16.88
C LEU A 165 3.64 -63.04 -17.37
N LEU A 166 4.85 -62.56 -17.07
CA LEU A 166 6.09 -63.28 -17.39
C LEU A 166 6.15 -64.65 -16.69
N SER A 167 5.82 -64.74 -15.40
CA SER A 167 5.83 -66.03 -14.69
C SER A 167 4.84 -67.05 -15.28
N ASN A 168 3.67 -66.59 -15.73
CA ASN A 168 2.68 -67.44 -16.38
C ASN A 168 3.16 -67.90 -17.76
N TYR A 169 3.82 -67.03 -18.54
CA TYR A 169 4.40 -67.40 -19.83
C TYR A 169 5.46 -68.51 -19.68
N TYR A 170 6.41 -68.35 -18.74
CA TYR A 170 7.44 -69.36 -18.48
C TYR A 170 6.86 -70.70 -17.96
N SER A 171 5.76 -70.67 -17.20
CA SER A 171 5.09 -71.89 -16.76
C SER A 171 4.39 -72.64 -17.90
N VAL A 172 3.91 -71.93 -18.92
CA VAL A 172 3.26 -72.54 -20.08
C VAL A 172 4.31 -73.15 -21.02
N ASP A 173 5.42 -72.45 -21.29
CA ASP A 173 6.50 -72.97 -22.13
C ASP A 173 7.16 -74.23 -21.54
N ASN A 174 7.37 -74.27 -20.23
CA ASN A 174 7.91 -75.47 -19.57
C ASN A 174 6.95 -76.67 -19.65
N LYS A 175 5.64 -76.44 -19.65
CA LYS A 175 4.64 -77.51 -19.88
C LYS A 175 4.62 -77.97 -21.32
N ILE A 176 4.81 -77.08 -22.29
CA ILE A 176 4.85 -77.46 -23.71
C ILE A 176 6.11 -78.30 -23.99
N ASN A 177 7.28 -77.90 -23.49
CA ASN A 177 8.52 -78.64 -23.71
C ASN A 177 8.53 -80.05 -23.08
N SER A 178 7.82 -80.27 -21.98
CA SER A 178 7.69 -81.60 -21.38
C SER A 178 6.77 -82.55 -22.17
N PHE A 179 6.03 -82.06 -23.17
CA PHE A 179 5.20 -82.89 -24.06
C PHE A 179 5.95 -83.38 -25.31
N TYR A 180 7.12 -82.82 -25.61
CA TYR A 180 7.92 -83.12 -26.81
C TYR A 180 9.24 -83.86 -26.51
N THR A 181 9.44 -84.33 -25.27
CA THR A 181 10.56 -85.21 -24.86
C THR A 181 10.03 -86.57 -24.42
#